data_AF-A0A346YKK6-F1
#
_entry.id   AF-A0A346YKK6-F1
#
_cell.length_a   1.000
_cell.length_b   1.000
_cell.length_c   1.000
_cell.angle_alpha   90.00
_cell.angle_beta   90.00
_cell.angle_gamma   90.00
#
_symmetry.space_group_name_H-M   'P 1'
#
loop_
_entity.id
_entity.type
_entity.pdbx_description
1 polymer ?
#
loop_
_entity_poly.entity_id
_entity_poly.type
_entity_poly.pdbx_seq_one_letter_code
_entity_poly.pdbx_strand_id
1 'polypeptide(L)'
;MVALILLPSAVVLALFGSDMITWWTAGNIEPGEGFMVVIALGMVAHGGWSVAANLLMATNSHSGFAVVLLALTPLNALLIYLGAAAAGLSGAGVALAVAEAACLSAALYAFHATPQKRMPFSTIVPAPGR
;
A
#
# COMPACT_ATOMS: atom_id res chain seq x y z
N MET A 1 14.66 7.91 0.41
CA MET A 1 14.76 7.01 1.57
C MET A 1 13.84 5.80 1.44
N VAL A 2 12.53 5.98 1.24
CA VAL A 2 11.58 4.84 1.16
C VAL A 2 11.94 3.83 0.06
N ALA A 3 12.17 4.27 -1.18
CA ALA A 3 12.52 3.35 -2.28
C ALA A 3 13.82 2.55 -2.01
N LEU A 4 14.79 3.15 -1.31
CA LEU A 4 16.06 2.50 -0.96
C LEU A 4 15.91 1.39 0.07
N ILE A 5 14.83 1.39 0.85
CA ILE A 5 14.54 0.35 1.84
C ILE A 5 13.52 -0.65 1.26
N LEU A 6 12.48 -0.12 0.61
CA LEU A 6 11.35 -0.89 0.10
C LEU A 6 11.78 -1.86 -1.01
N LEU A 7 12.56 -1.41 -2.00
CA LEU A 7 12.93 -2.26 -3.13
C LEU A 7 13.87 -3.39 -2.72
N PRO A 8 14.95 -3.17 -1.93
CA PRO A 8 15.75 -4.29 -1.44
C PRO A 8 14.97 -5.25 -0.56
N SER A 9 14.09 -4.74 0.31
CA SER A 9 13.25 -5.59 1.16
C SER A 9 12.29 -6.45 0.32
N ALA A 10 11.74 -5.89 -0.77
CA ALA A 10 10.88 -6.63 -1.70
C ALA A 10 11.65 -7.74 -2.43
N VAL A 11 12.89 -7.47 -2.84
CA VAL A 11 13.76 -8.48 -3.45
C VAL A 11 14.07 -9.60 -2.46
N VAL A 12 14.44 -9.26 -1.22
CA VAL A 12 14.69 -10.25 -0.17
C VAL A 12 13.45 -11.09 0.09
N LEU A 13 12.28 -10.47 0.20
CA LEU A 13 11.01 -11.18 0.42
C LEU A 13 10.64 -12.08 -0.77
N ALA A 14 10.87 -11.63 -2.00
CA ALA A 14 10.58 -12.42 -3.20
C ALA A 14 11.47 -13.67 -3.30
N LEU A 15 12.75 -13.56 -2.90
CA LEU A 15 13.73 -14.65 -3.01
C LEU A 15 13.72 -15.60 -1.82
N PHE A 16 13.57 -15.09 -0.60
CA PHE A 16 13.72 -15.86 0.64
C PHE A 16 12.44 -15.96 1.46
N GLY A 17 11.36 -15.34 1.00
CA GLY A 17 10.12 -15.25 1.77
C GLY A 17 9.43 -16.60 1.96
N SER A 18 9.58 -17.53 1.01
CA SER A 18 9.00 -18.87 1.12
C SER A 18 9.67 -19.63 2.28
N ASP A 19 11.00 -19.74 2.25
CA ASP A 19 11.80 -20.36 3.32
C ASP A 19 11.51 -19.73 4.69
N MET A 20 11.41 -18.41 4.75
CA MET A 20 11.10 -17.69 5.99
C MET A 20 9.73 -18.07 6.55
N ILE A 21 8.69 -18.15 5.71
CA ILE A 21 7.34 -18.53 6.15
C ILE A 21 7.29 -20.01 6.53
N THR A 22 7.91 -20.89 5.75
CA THR A 22 7.97 -22.32 6.07
C THR A 22 8.69 -22.56 7.39
N TRP A 23 9.80 -21.87 7.64
CA TRP A 23 10.49 -21.94 8.93
C TRP A 23 9.64 -21.39 10.07
N TRP A 24 9.04 -20.21 9.89
CA TRP A 24 8.22 -19.56 10.92
C TRP A 24 6.96 -20.37 11.27
N THR A 25 6.39 -21.08 10.30
CA THR A 25 5.20 -21.91 10.47
C THR A 25 5.53 -23.36 10.82
N ALA A 26 6.82 -23.69 11.06
CA ALA A 26 7.29 -25.05 11.30
C ALA A 26 6.82 -26.06 10.22
N GLY A 27 6.76 -25.62 8.96
CA GLY A 27 6.35 -26.43 7.81
C GLY A 27 4.84 -26.52 7.59
N ASN A 28 4.00 -25.86 8.40
CA ASN A 28 2.54 -25.92 8.19
C ASN A 28 2.05 -25.14 6.98
N ILE A 29 2.84 -24.16 6.50
CA ILE A 29 2.55 -23.39 5.29
C ILE A 29 3.79 -23.41 4.40
N GLU A 30 3.63 -23.88 3.17
CA GLU A 30 4.66 -23.88 2.14
C GLU A 30 4.18 -23.00 0.97
N PRO A 31 4.48 -21.69 1.02
CA PRO A 31 4.05 -20.77 -0.04
C PRO A 31 4.89 -21.02 -1.29
N GLY A 32 4.22 -21.14 -2.44
CA GLY A 32 4.94 -21.19 -3.72
C GLY A 32 5.71 -19.90 -3.98
N GLU A 33 6.85 -20.00 -4.67
CA GLU A 33 7.69 -18.85 -5.03
C GLU A 33 6.91 -17.75 -5.77
N GLY A 34 6.02 -18.14 -6.69
CA GLY A 34 5.16 -17.21 -7.41
C GLY A 34 4.24 -16.39 -6.49
N PHE A 35 3.75 -16.97 -5.40
CA PHE A 35 2.97 -16.24 -4.40
C PHE A 35 3.84 -15.20 -3.69
N MET A 36 5.08 -15.53 -3.34
CA MET A 36 5.99 -14.58 -2.70
C MET A 36 6.35 -13.40 -3.59
N VAL A 37 6.53 -13.62 -4.89
CA VAL A 37 6.72 -12.54 -5.87
C VAL A 37 5.50 -11.62 -5.90
N VAL A 38 4.29 -12.18 -5.95
CA VAL A 38 3.05 -11.41 -5.95
C VAL A 38 2.90 -10.58 -4.66
N ILE A 39 3.17 -11.16 -3.50
CA ILE A 39 3.14 -10.44 -2.22
C ILE A 39 4.20 -9.34 -2.17
N ALA A 40 5.41 -9.59 -2.68
CA ALA A 40 6.45 -8.57 -2.76
C ALA A 40 6.04 -7.38 -3.64
N LEU A 41 5.37 -7.63 -4.77
CA LEU A 41 4.80 -6.57 -5.61
C LEU A 41 3.69 -5.80 -4.88
N GLY A 42 2.79 -6.51 -4.19
CA GLY A 42 1.77 -5.90 -3.33
C GLY A 42 2.38 -5.01 -2.25
N MET A 43 3.45 -5.46 -1.59
CA MET A 43 4.18 -4.69 -0.59
C MET A 43 4.79 -3.41 -1.17
N VAL A 44 5.34 -3.46 -2.39
CA VAL A 44 5.87 -2.26 -3.06
C VAL A 44 4.74 -1.26 -3.35
N ALA A 45 3.62 -1.74 -3.88
CA ALA A 45 2.45 -0.90 -4.11
C ALA A 45 1.93 -0.27 -2.81
N HIS A 46 1.84 -1.08 -1.75
CA HIS A 46 1.44 -0.66 -0.40
C HIS A 46 2.32 0.47 0.13
N GLY A 47 3.64 0.26 0.12
CA GLY A 47 4.60 1.27 0.56
C GLY A 47 4.51 2.55 -0.26
N GLY A 48 4.30 2.45 -1.57
CA GLY A 48 4.13 3.61 -2.45
C GLY A 48 2.91 4.46 -2.08
N TRP A 49 1.74 3.84 -1.95
CA TRP A 49 0.50 4.58 -1.71
C TRP A 49 0.40 5.09 -0.27
N SER A 50 0.95 4.35 0.70
CA SER A 50 1.03 4.78 2.09
C SER A 50 1.85 6.07 2.24
N VAL A 51 2.97 6.20 1.52
CA VAL A 51 3.75 7.44 1.49
C VAL A 51 2.96 8.58 0.84
N ALA A 52 2.31 8.33 -0.30
CA ALA A 52 1.49 9.35 -0.97
C ALA A 52 0.33 9.82 -0.07
N ALA A 53 -0.32 8.90 0.65
CA ALA A 53 -1.36 9.22 1.62
C ALA A 53 -0.84 10.10 2.77
N ASN A 54 0.34 9.79 3.31
CA ASN A 54 0.98 10.61 4.34
C ASN A 54 1.31 12.02 3.83
N LEU A 55 1.76 12.16 2.58
CA LEU A 55 1.99 13.48 1.97
C LEU A 55 0.69 14.26 1.78
N LEU A 56 -0.37 13.60 1.29
CA LEU A 56 -1.70 14.20 1.17
C LEU A 56 -2.25 14.66 2.53
N MET A 57 -2.01 13.89 3.59
CA MET A 57 -2.37 14.30 4.95
C MET A 57 -1.56 15.52 5.40
N ALA A 58 -0.24 15.54 5.16
CA ALA A 58 0.63 16.66 5.51
C ALA A 58 0.22 17.98 4.82
N THR A 59 -0.33 17.91 3.61
CA THR A 59 -0.86 19.08 2.87
C THR A 59 -2.36 19.30 3.07
N ASN A 60 -2.98 18.63 4.05
CA ASN A 60 -4.42 18.67 4.34
C ASN A 60 -5.32 18.47 3.10
N SER A 61 -4.86 17.63 2.17
CA SER A 61 -5.48 17.34 0.87
C SER A 61 -5.98 15.90 0.77
N HIS A 62 -6.11 15.21 1.91
CA HIS A 62 -6.42 13.78 1.98
C HIS A 62 -7.91 13.46 1.78
N SER A 63 -8.81 14.43 1.84
CA SER A 63 -10.26 14.18 1.86
C SER A 63 -10.76 13.45 0.61
N GLY A 64 -10.30 13.85 -0.58
CA GLY A 64 -10.65 13.17 -1.83
C GLY A 64 -10.15 11.73 -1.88
N PHE A 65 -8.90 11.49 -1.44
CA PHE A 65 -8.34 10.16 -1.36
C PHE A 65 -9.05 9.28 -0.32
N ALA A 66 -9.44 9.84 0.83
CA ALA A 66 -10.13 9.12 1.89
C ALA A 66 -11.48 8.55 1.44
N VAL A 67 -12.26 9.30 0.64
CA VAL A 67 -13.53 8.81 0.08
C VAL A 67 -13.30 7.63 -0.87
N VAL A 68 -12.29 7.71 -1.74
CA VAL A 68 -11.95 6.61 -2.67
C VAL A 68 -11.48 5.38 -1.89
N LEU A 69 -10.62 5.57 -0.89
CA LEU A 69 -10.11 4.48 -0.06
C LEU A 69 -11.23 3.77 0.73
N LEU A 70 -12.18 4.54 1.25
CA LEU A 70 -13.35 4.00 1.94
C LEU A 70 -14.21 3.12 1.02
N ALA A 71 -14.37 3.50 -0.25
CA ALA A 71 -15.09 2.71 -1.24
C ALA A 71 -14.30 1.47 -1.70
N LEU A 72 -12.98 1.60 -1.88
CA LEU A 72 -12.12 0.50 -2.31
C LEU A 72 -11.98 -0.58 -1.25
N THR A 73 -11.98 -0.24 0.04
CA THR A 73 -11.76 -1.20 1.14
C THR A 73 -12.73 -2.40 1.11
N PRO A 74 -14.06 -2.23 1.10
CA PRO A 74 -14.98 -3.37 1.01
C PRO A 74 -14.91 -4.10 -0.33
N LEU A 75 -14.62 -3.41 -1.43
CA LEU A 75 -14.43 -4.03 -2.75
C LEU A 75 -13.20 -4.94 -2.76
N ASN A 76 -12.10 -4.47 -2.16
CA ASN A 76 -10.87 -5.23 -2.02
C ASN A 76 -11.09 -6.46 -1.13
N ALA A 77 -11.81 -6.32 -0.01
CA ALA A 77 -12.16 -7.46 0.84
C ALA A 77 -12.97 -8.51 0.08
N LEU A 78 -13.96 -8.09 -0.72
CA LEU A 78 -14.73 -8.98 -1.58
C LEU A 78 -13.84 -9.66 -2.63
N LEU A 79 -12.95 -8.91 -3.28
CA LEU A 79 -12.05 -9.44 -4.30
C LEU A 79 -11.08 -10.48 -3.70
N ILE A 80 -10.55 -10.22 -2.51
CA ILE A 80 -9.69 -11.16 -1.78
C ILE A 80 -10.46 -12.43 -1.43
N TYR A 81 -11.70 -12.31 -0.94
CA TYR A 81 -12.55 -13.46 -0.67
C TYR A 81 -12.80 -14.31 -1.92
N LEU A 82 -13.17 -13.67 -3.05
CA LEU A 82 -13.41 -14.36 -4.30
C LEU A 82 -12.13 -15.00 -4.87
N GLY A 83 -11.00 -14.30 -4.78
CA GLY A 83 -9.70 -14.83 -5.18
C GLY A 83 -9.30 -16.05 -4.33
N ALA A 84 -9.49 -15.97 -3.02
CA ALA A 84 -9.25 -17.07 -2.10
C ALA A 84 -10.13 -18.29 -2.40
N ALA A 85 -11.42 -18.06 -2.68
CA ALA A 85 -12.37 -19.11 -3.03
C ALA A 85 -12.01 -19.80 -4.37
N ALA A 86 -11.46 -19.06 -5.33
CA ALA A 86 -11.14 -19.58 -6.66
C ALA A 86 -9.79 -20.32 -6.73
N ALA A 87 -8.76 -19.82 -6.04
CA ALA A 87 -7.39 -20.33 -6.19
C ALA A 87 -6.61 -20.40 -4.86
N GLY A 88 -7.31 -20.45 -3.73
CA GLY A 88 -6.71 -20.55 -2.41
C GLY A 88 -5.80 -19.36 -2.07
N LEU A 89 -4.68 -19.65 -1.39
CA LEU A 89 -3.73 -18.63 -0.94
C LEU A 89 -3.17 -17.78 -2.10
N SER A 90 -2.84 -18.41 -3.23
CA SER A 90 -2.33 -17.71 -4.41
C SER A 90 -3.34 -16.72 -4.97
N GLY A 91 -4.62 -17.11 -5.05
CA GLY A 91 -5.69 -16.23 -5.50
C GLY A 91 -5.91 -15.04 -4.56
N ALA A 92 -5.85 -15.29 -3.24
CA ALA A 92 -5.90 -14.22 -2.24
C ALA A 92 -4.74 -13.24 -2.39
N GLY A 93 -3.52 -13.75 -2.62
CA GLY A 93 -2.32 -12.93 -2.84
C GLY A 93 -2.41 -12.05 -4.08
N VAL A 94 -2.89 -12.59 -5.20
CA VAL A 94 -3.09 -11.81 -6.44
C VAL A 94 -4.15 -10.74 -6.24
N ALA A 95 -5.29 -11.08 -5.63
CA ALA A 95 -6.35 -10.13 -5.34
C ALA A 95 -5.86 -8.99 -4.42
N LEU A 96 -5.05 -9.31 -3.41
CA LEU A 96 -4.42 -8.32 -2.54
C LEU A 96 -3.45 -7.43 -3.32
N ALA A 97 -2.55 -7.98 -4.14
CA ALA A 97 -1.62 -7.18 -4.93
C ALA A 97 -2.33 -6.22 -5.89
N VAL A 98 -3.43 -6.66 -6.51
CA VAL A 98 -4.30 -5.82 -7.35
C VAL A 98 -4.96 -4.71 -6.53
N ALA A 99 -5.47 -5.04 -5.34
CA ALA A 99 -6.05 -4.06 -4.40
C ALA A 99 -5.05 -2.97 -4.01
N GLU A 100 -3.82 -3.36 -3.67
CA GLU A 100 -2.74 -2.42 -3.32
C GLU A 100 -2.35 -1.53 -4.52
N ALA A 101 -2.31 -2.08 -5.73
CA ALA A 101 -2.06 -1.33 -6.96
C ALA A 101 -3.20 -0.33 -7.28
N ALA A 102 -4.45 -0.70 -7.01
CA ALA A 102 -5.59 0.20 -7.14
C ALA A 102 -5.50 1.37 -6.16
N CYS A 103 -5.15 1.10 -4.89
CA CYS A 103 -4.90 2.13 -3.88
C CYS A 103 -3.76 3.07 -4.29
N LEU A 104 -2.66 2.53 -4.83
CA LEU A 104 -1.55 3.33 -5.37
C LEU A 104 -1.98 4.24 -6.50
N SER A 105 -2.73 3.70 -7.46
CA SER A 105 -3.24 4.46 -8.58
C SER A 105 -4.14 5.61 -8.11
N ALA A 106 -5.03 5.34 -7.15
CA ALA A 106 -5.89 6.36 -6.55
C ALA A 106 -5.10 7.43 -5.78
N ALA A 107 -4.09 7.03 -5.01
CA ALA A 107 -3.26 7.95 -4.25
C ALA A 107 -2.44 8.88 -5.16
N LEU A 108 -1.82 8.32 -6.21
CA LEU A 108 -1.09 9.10 -7.21
C LEU A 108 -2.01 10.05 -7.98
N TYR A 109 -3.20 9.58 -8.37
CA TYR A 109 -4.20 10.43 -8.99
C TYR A 109 -4.58 11.62 -8.09
N ALA A 110 -4.92 11.35 -6.82
CA ALA A 110 -5.26 12.40 -5.86
C ALA A 110 -4.10 13.39 -5.64
N PHE A 111 -2.87 12.89 -5.59
CA PHE A 111 -1.67 13.71 -5.46
C PHE A 111 -1.47 14.66 -6.65
N HIS A 112 -1.68 14.18 -7.88
CA HIS A 112 -1.57 15.01 -9.09
C HIS A 112 -2.76 15.94 -9.30
N ALA A 113 -3.97 15.51 -8.91
CA ALA A 113 -5.19 16.28 -9.09
C ALA A 113 -5.34 17.43 -8.09
N THR A 114 -4.63 17.39 -6.95
CA THR A 114 -4.74 18.45 -5.93
C THR A 114 -3.77 19.60 -6.24
N PRO A 115 -4.27 20.80 -6.61
CA PRO A 115 -3.41 21.96 -6.69
C PRO A 115 -2.92 22.29 -5.29
N GLN A 116 -1.60 22.27 -5.10
CA GLN A 116 -0.93 22.62 -3.84
C GLN A 116 -1.38 24.04 -3.43
N LYS A 117 -2.34 24.15 -2.50
CA LYS A 117 -2.69 25.41 -1.87
C LYS A 117 -1.48 25.85 -1.05
N ARG A 118 -0.61 26.68 -1.65
CA ARG A 118 0.44 27.39 -0.91
C ARG A 118 -0.28 28.26 0.12
N MET A 119 -0.19 27.91 1.40
CA MET A 119 -0.64 28.84 2.43
C MET A 119 0.30 30.04 2.38
N PRO A 120 -0.21 31.26 2.14
CA PRO A 120 0.62 32.44 2.16
C PRO A 120 1.22 32.57 3.56
N PHE A 121 2.54 32.80 3.64
CA PHE A 121 3.27 32.94 4.90
C PHE A 121 2.66 34.02 5.82
N SER A 122 1.88 34.95 5.26
CA SER A 122 1.18 36.00 6.00
C SER A 122 0.07 35.52 6.94
N THR A 123 -0.38 34.26 6.87
CA THR A 123 -1.38 33.70 7.81
C THR A 123 -0.76 32.98 9.00
N ILE A 124 0.57 32.90 9.09
CA ILE A 124 1.23 32.38 10.29
C ILE A 124 1.18 33.46 11.35
N VAL A 125 0.12 33.45 12.17
CA VAL A 125 0.04 34.28 13.37
C VAL A 125 1.10 33.76 14.34
N PRO A 126 2.10 34.58 14.74
CA PRO A 126 3.07 34.16 15.75
C PRO A 126 2.32 33.79 17.03
N ALA A 127 2.68 32.65 17.62
CA ALA A 127 2.12 32.23 18.90
C ALA A 127 2.29 33.38 19.92
N PRO A 128 1.23 33.76 20.66
CA PRO A 128 1.33 34.82 21.65
C PRO A 128 2.46 34.47 22.63
N GLY A 129 3.40 35.40 22.76
CA GLY A 129 4.68 35.20 23.46
C GLY A 129 4.49 34.55 24.82
N ARG A 130 5.25 33.49 25.04
CA ARG A 130 5.61 33.01 26.38
C ARG A 130 6.96 33.58 26.75
#